data_AF-A0A1X6WP86-F1
#
_entry.id   AF-A0A1X6WP86-F1
#
_cell.length_a   1.000
_cell.length_b   1.000
_cell.length_c   1.000
_cell.angle_alpha   90.00
_cell.angle_beta   90.00
_cell.angle_gamma   90.00
#
_symmetry.space_group_name_H-M   'P 1'
#
loop_
_entity.id
_entity.type
_entity.pdbx_description
1 polymer ?
#
loop_
_entity_poly.entity_id
_entity_poly.type
_entity_poly.pdbx_seq_one_letter_code
_entity_poly.pdbx_strand_id
1 'polypeptide(L)'
;MKKITKIISVAMLSIILASCSNNKNFDQSMQKTKEAIIEQKFEQAEGFVEMALESKPKDPTAKNYQSQIQFYNEAMSFKEKKETKNALVKLDNVIEIKDGSEKLVEYAKKDKEELASQKEEPEETAKKEEKKETKTIWNADKKNKLRGFMADFSVTMDQSYKEYNQTSDVDLYGVGLPSALLNGNWTMAINNQPVPLEWSETGEGAATYQLVAVYSDADTQPYLKKHVYFFIIENGVPKVYVTQQNQGNEENYLHFKVTENNELNNGFSRIVNEK
;
A
#
# COMPACT_ATOMS: atom_id res chain seq x y z
N MET A 1 55.84 -4.91 13.22
CA MET A 1 55.09 -3.73 12.73
C MET A 1 55.11 -3.74 11.21
N LYS A 2 54.04 -4.24 10.57
CA LYS A 2 53.86 -4.16 9.11
C LYS A 2 52.51 -3.46 8.87
N LYS A 3 52.57 -2.24 8.32
CA LYS A 3 51.40 -1.46 7.92
C LYS A 3 50.85 -2.08 6.63
N ILE A 4 49.61 -2.56 6.66
CA ILE A 4 48.88 -2.98 5.45
C ILE A 4 47.89 -1.84 5.14
N THR A 5 48.25 -1.03 4.16
CA THR A 5 47.42 0.04 3.62
C THR A 5 46.32 -0.63 2.77
N LYS A 6 45.06 -0.57 3.22
CA LYS A 6 43.92 -0.96 2.38
C LYS A 6 43.61 0.19 1.42
N ILE A 7 43.88 -0.02 0.14
CA ILE A 7 43.43 0.86 -0.95
C ILE A 7 41.94 0.54 -1.18
N ILE A 8 41.07 1.48 -0.82
CA ILE A 8 39.65 1.45 -1.17
C ILE A 8 39.56 1.92 -2.62
N SER A 9 39.30 0.98 -3.52
CA SER A 9 39.04 1.29 -4.93
C SER A 9 37.63 1.89 -5.03
N VAL A 10 37.57 3.22 -5.14
CA VAL A 10 36.34 3.94 -5.51
C VAL A 10 36.20 3.81 -7.02
N ALA A 11 35.39 2.84 -7.46
CA ALA A 11 34.99 2.75 -8.85
C ALA A 11 33.99 3.89 -9.14
N MET A 12 34.53 5.01 -9.60
CA MET A 12 33.77 6.13 -10.16
C MET A 12 33.14 5.65 -11.47
N LEU A 13 31.84 5.38 -11.45
CA LEU A 13 31.10 4.91 -12.62
C LEU A 13 30.84 6.12 -13.55
N SER A 14 31.71 6.27 -14.54
CA SER A 14 31.62 7.29 -15.58
C SER A 14 30.37 7.09 -16.45
N ILE A 15 29.43 8.04 -16.39
CA ILE A 15 28.25 8.08 -17.25
C ILE A 15 28.68 8.63 -18.61
N ILE A 16 28.84 7.75 -19.60
CA ILE A 16 28.97 8.15 -21.00
C ILE A 16 27.56 8.30 -21.56
N LEU A 17 27.15 9.55 -21.80
CA LEU A 17 25.95 9.87 -22.57
C LEU A 17 26.23 9.60 -24.05
N ALA A 18 25.64 8.53 -24.58
CA ALA A 18 25.57 8.28 -26.02
C ALA A 18 24.12 8.46 -26.50
N SER A 19 23.92 9.48 -27.32
CA SER A 19 22.69 9.82 -28.02
C SER A 19 22.32 8.78 -29.11
N CYS A 20 21.00 8.62 -29.32
CA CYS A 20 20.27 7.95 -30.42
C CYS A 20 19.96 6.44 -30.32
N SER A 21 18.74 6.13 -29.83
CA SER A 21 17.71 5.29 -30.46
C SER A 21 16.67 4.92 -29.39
N ASN A 22 15.41 5.37 -29.51
CA ASN A 22 14.36 5.10 -28.52
C ASN A 22 14.13 3.60 -28.26
N ASN A 23 14.54 2.71 -29.17
CA ASN A 23 14.41 1.26 -28.98
C ASN A 23 15.48 0.68 -28.04
N LYS A 24 16.69 1.28 -28.02
CA LYS A 24 17.81 0.79 -27.20
C LYS A 24 17.55 0.96 -25.70
N ASN A 25 16.83 2.02 -25.32
CA ASN A 25 16.46 2.27 -23.93
C ASN A 25 15.44 1.24 -23.42
N PHE A 26 14.45 0.87 -24.25
CA PHE A 26 13.49 -0.17 -23.91
C PHE A 26 14.18 -1.53 -23.70
N ASP A 27 14.98 -1.96 -24.67
CA ASP A 27 15.64 -3.28 -24.61
C ASP A 27 16.58 -3.36 -23.41
N GLN A 28 17.32 -2.29 -23.12
CA GLN A 28 18.20 -2.22 -21.95
C GLN A 28 17.44 -2.27 -20.62
N SER A 29 16.33 -1.53 -20.49
CA SER A 29 15.50 -1.54 -19.28
C SER A 29 14.84 -2.90 -19.07
N MET A 30 14.36 -3.54 -20.14
CA MET A 30 13.84 -4.92 -20.07
C MET A 30 14.92 -5.94 -19.70
N GLN A 31 16.14 -5.78 -20.20
CA GLN A 31 17.26 -6.63 -19.80
C GLN A 31 17.56 -6.48 -18.30
N LYS A 32 17.67 -5.25 -17.79
CA LYS A 32 17.90 -4.99 -16.36
C LYS A 32 16.77 -5.51 -15.48
N THR A 33 15.52 -5.44 -15.95
CA THR A 33 14.37 -6.04 -15.29
C THR A 33 14.58 -7.55 -15.11
N LYS A 34 14.97 -8.24 -16.20
CA LYS A 34 15.22 -9.70 -16.17
C LYS A 34 16.38 -10.06 -15.24
N GLU A 35 17.47 -9.31 -15.30
CA GLU A 35 18.64 -9.49 -14.42
C GLU A 35 18.25 -9.30 -12.95
N ALA A 36 17.51 -8.24 -12.62
CA ALA A 36 17.06 -7.98 -11.26
C ALA A 36 16.11 -9.08 -10.73
N ILE A 37 15.23 -9.64 -11.58
CA ILE A 37 14.40 -10.80 -11.20
C ILE A 37 15.29 -12.01 -10.89
N ILE A 38 16.27 -12.34 -11.75
CA ILE A 38 17.19 -13.47 -11.52
C ILE A 38 17.96 -13.31 -10.20
N GLU A 39 18.34 -12.07 -9.88
CA GLU A 39 19.02 -11.71 -8.64
C GLU A 39 18.07 -11.55 -7.43
N GLN A 40 16.76 -11.77 -7.61
CA GLN A 40 15.70 -11.58 -6.60
C GLN A 40 15.64 -10.16 -6.00
N LYS A 41 16.03 -9.15 -6.78
CA LYS A 41 15.95 -7.73 -6.42
C LYS A 41 14.66 -7.12 -6.96
N PHE A 42 13.51 -7.52 -6.41
CA PHE A 42 12.20 -7.23 -7.01
C PHE A 42 11.83 -5.75 -7.04
N GLU A 43 12.24 -4.94 -6.04
CA GLU A 43 12.07 -3.47 -6.08
C GLU A 43 12.88 -2.84 -7.23
N GLN A 44 14.09 -3.32 -7.49
CA GLN A 44 14.88 -2.85 -8.63
C GLN A 44 14.27 -3.30 -9.95
N ALA A 45 13.73 -4.53 -10.00
CA ALA A 45 13.01 -5.02 -11.17
C ALA A 45 11.77 -4.16 -11.48
N GLU A 46 11.03 -3.72 -10.46
CA GLU A 46 9.88 -2.81 -10.61
C GLU A 46 10.30 -1.47 -11.22
N GLY A 47 11.35 -0.83 -10.67
CA GLY A 47 11.88 0.41 -11.25
C GLY A 47 12.38 0.26 -12.69
N PHE A 48 13.01 -0.87 -13.03
CA PHE A 48 13.48 -1.11 -14.40
C PHE A 48 12.36 -1.39 -15.40
N VAL A 49 11.29 -2.08 -15.00
CA VAL A 49 10.15 -2.31 -15.91
C VAL A 49 9.35 -1.03 -16.13
N GLU A 50 9.27 -0.16 -15.13
CA GLU A 50 8.69 1.18 -15.28
C GLU A 50 9.47 2.01 -16.31
N MET A 51 10.80 2.05 -16.22
CA MET A 51 11.64 2.71 -17.23
C MET A 51 11.44 2.14 -18.65
N ALA A 52 11.19 0.83 -18.78
CA ALA A 52 10.85 0.23 -20.07
C ALA A 52 9.48 0.73 -20.56
N LEU A 53 8.48 0.77 -19.69
CA LEU A 53 7.14 1.26 -20.02
C LEU A 53 7.11 2.77 -20.29
N GLU A 54 7.98 3.58 -19.71
CA GLU A 54 8.14 4.99 -20.10
C GLU A 54 8.56 5.12 -21.57
N SER A 55 9.47 4.24 -22.02
CA SER A 55 9.96 4.21 -23.40
C SER A 55 8.91 3.63 -24.37
N LYS A 56 8.15 2.62 -23.94
CA LYS A 56 7.05 2.00 -24.71
C LYS A 56 5.83 1.70 -23.83
N PRO A 57 4.95 2.70 -23.61
CA PRO A 57 3.84 2.57 -22.64
C PRO A 57 2.76 1.55 -23.00
N LYS A 58 2.77 1.05 -24.24
CA LYS A 58 1.79 0.09 -24.76
C LYS A 58 2.40 -1.28 -25.04
N ASP A 59 3.67 -1.51 -24.70
CA ASP A 59 4.30 -2.81 -24.89
C ASP A 59 3.63 -3.87 -23.99
N PRO A 60 3.03 -4.93 -24.57
CA PRO A 60 2.28 -5.91 -23.80
C PRO A 60 3.18 -6.75 -22.89
N THR A 61 4.39 -7.11 -23.35
CA THR A 61 5.34 -7.91 -22.57
C THR A 61 5.81 -7.13 -21.34
N ALA A 62 6.17 -5.86 -21.50
CA ALA A 62 6.59 -5.03 -20.36
C ALA A 62 5.46 -4.86 -19.32
N LYS A 63 4.20 -4.71 -19.75
CA LYS A 63 3.04 -4.68 -18.83
C LYS A 63 2.85 -5.99 -18.08
N ASN A 64 3.01 -7.12 -18.77
CA ASN A 64 2.92 -8.43 -18.14
C ASN A 64 4.02 -8.61 -17.08
N TYR A 65 5.24 -8.18 -17.36
CA TYR A 65 6.33 -8.15 -16.38
C TYR A 65 5.99 -7.28 -15.18
N GLN A 66 5.46 -6.07 -15.39
CA GLN A 66 5.06 -5.17 -14.31
C GLN A 66 3.99 -5.80 -13.42
N SER A 67 2.92 -6.33 -14.00
CA SER A 67 1.85 -6.98 -13.23
C SER A 67 2.34 -8.21 -12.46
N GLN A 68 3.23 -9.03 -13.04
CA GLN A 68 3.80 -10.17 -12.32
C GLN A 68 4.69 -9.73 -11.16
N ILE A 69 5.53 -8.70 -11.34
CA ILE A 69 6.38 -8.16 -10.27
C ILE A 69 5.52 -7.63 -9.12
N GLN A 70 4.46 -6.87 -9.43
CA GLN A 70 3.53 -6.33 -8.44
C GLN A 70 2.84 -7.45 -7.65
N PHE A 71 2.25 -8.43 -8.33
CA PHE A 71 1.59 -9.55 -7.64
C PHE A 71 2.58 -10.38 -6.82
N TYR A 72 3.81 -10.56 -7.28
CA TYR A 72 4.83 -11.29 -6.51
C TYR A 72 5.27 -10.50 -5.26
N ASN A 73 5.46 -9.18 -5.36
CA ASN A 73 5.76 -8.32 -4.20
C ASN A 73 4.63 -8.34 -3.17
N GLU A 74 3.37 -8.26 -3.63
CA GLU A 74 2.20 -8.43 -2.77
C GLU A 74 2.17 -9.80 -2.10
N ALA A 75 2.47 -10.88 -2.84
CA ALA A 75 2.56 -12.22 -2.28
C ALA A 75 3.62 -12.34 -1.18
N MET A 76 4.80 -11.73 -1.38
CA MET A 76 5.86 -11.72 -0.37
C MET A 76 5.44 -10.93 0.87
N SER A 77 4.79 -9.77 0.69
CA SER A 77 4.22 -9.02 1.81
C SER A 77 3.18 -9.83 2.59
N PHE A 78 2.32 -10.58 1.90
CA PHE A 78 1.36 -11.49 2.57
C PHE A 78 2.07 -12.66 3.26
N LYS A 79 3.17 -13.19 2.71
CA LYS A 79 4.00 -14.24 3.33
C LYS A 79 4.63 -13.74 4.65
N GLU A 80 5.18 -12.53 4.66
CA GLU A 80 5.71 -11.89 5.88
C GLU A 80 4.63 -11.69 6.95
N LYS A 81 3.42 -11.29 6.53
CA LYS A 81 2.23 -11.14 7.39
C LYS A 81 1.58 -12.48 7.78
N LYS A 82 2.12 -13.62 7.31
CA LYS A 82 1.57 -14.97 7.49
C LYS A 82 0.12 -15.13 6.97
N GLU A 83 -0.28 -14.30 6.02
CA GLU A 83 -1.58 -14.35 5.34
C GLU A 83 -1.53 -15.35 4.18
N THR A 84 -1.35 -16.64 4.51
CA THR A 84 -1.07 -17.70 3.52
C THR A 84 -2.08 -17.77 2.37
N LYS A 85 -3.38 -17.58 2.63
CA LYS A 85 -4.40 -17.60 1.57
C LYS A 85 -4.23 -16.45 0.57
N ASN A 86 -3.96 -15.25 1.06
CA ASN A 86 -3.78 -14.07 0.21
C ASN A 86 -2.46 -14.16 -0.56
N ALA A 87 -1.40 -14.66 0.08
CA ALA A 87 -0.14 -14.98 -0.60
C ALA A 87 -0.37 -15.97 -1.75
N LEU A 88 -1.09 -17.09 -1.52
CA LEU A 88 -1.39 -18.08 -2.55
C LEU A 88 -2.17 -17.49 -3.73
N VAL A 89 -3.19 -16.66 -3.47
CA VAL A 89 -3.96 -15.99 -4.55
C VAL A 89 -3.06 -15.09 -5.39
N LYS A 90 -2.18 -14.31 -4.76
CA LYS A 90 -1.26 -13.44 -5.49
C LYS A 90 -0.21 -14.22 -6.28
N LEU A 91 0.30 -15.32 -5.73
CA LEU A 91 1.18 -16.25 -6.46
C LEU A 91 0.46 -16.87 -7.67
N ASP A 92 -0.83 -17.18 -7.56
CA ASP A 92 -1.62 -17.68 -8.69
C ASP A 92 -1.77 -16.64 -9.80
N ASN A 93 -2.02 -15.38 -9.45
CA ASN A 93 -2.06 -14.29 -10.43
C ASN A 93 -0.72 -14.12 -11.17
N VAL A 94 0.42 -14.33 -10.50
CA VAL A 94 1.74 -14.32 -11.15
C VAL A 94 1.84 -15.43 -12.20
N ILE A 95 1.37 -16.63 -11.86
CA ILE A 95 1.43 -17.84 -12.71
C ILE A 95 0.49 -17.74 -13.92
N GLU A 96 -0.67 -17.11 -13.75
CA GLU A 96 -1.70 -16.98 -14.79
C GLU A 96 -1.32 -16.02 -15.92
N ILE A 97 -0.49 -15.00 -15.62
CA ILE A 97 -0.03 -14.05 -16.63
C ILE A 97 0.89 -14.74 -17.64
N LYS A 98 0.45 -14.79 -18.90
CA LYS A 98 1.20 -15.28 -20.06
C LYS A 98 2.14 -14.20 -20.58
N ASP A 99 3.14 -14.61 -21.38
CA ASP A 99 4.06 -13.70 -22.08
C ASP A 99 4.75 -12.67 -21.16
N GLY A 100 5.06 -13.10 -19.94
CA GLY A 100 5.80 -12.36 -18.91
C GLY A 100 7.13 -13.03 -18.55
N SER A 101 7.58 -12.88 -17.32
CA SER A 101 8.80 -13.49 -16.78
C SER A 101 8.58 -14.95 -16.38
N GLU A 102 9.11 -15.89 -17.17
CA GLU A 102 9.12 -17.31 -16.82
C GLU A 102 9.85 -17.59 -15.48
N LYS A 103 10.92 -16.84 -15.19
CA LYS A 103 11.67 -16.98 -13.94
C LYS A 103 10.83 -16.59 -12.72
N LEU A 104 9.99 -15.56 -12.85
CA LEU A 104 9.12 -15.13 -11.76
C LEU A 104 7.97 -16.13 -11.54
N VAL A 105 7.48 -16.77 -12.60
CA VAL A 105 6.55 -17.89 -12.51
C VAL A 105 7.19 -19.09 -11.80
N GLU A 106 8.47 -19.39 -12.08
CA GLU A 106 9.22 -20.43 -11.38
C GLU A 106 9.30 -20.15 -9.87
N TYR A 107 9.63 -18.92 -9.47
CA TYR A 107 9.64 -18.53 -8.06
C TYR A 107 8.25 -18.64 -7.43
N ALA A 108 7.20 -18.16 -8.13
CA ALA A 108 5.85 -18.22 -7.62
C ALA A 108 5.37 -19.66 -7.35
N LYS A 109 5.70 -20.60 -8.24
CA LYS A 109 5.41 -22.03 -8.03
C LYS A 109 6.16 -22.60 -6.83
N LYS A 110 7.44 -22.29 -6.70
CA LYS A 110 8.27 -22.75 -5.57
C LYS A 110 7.73 -22.23 -4.23
N ASP A 111 7.39 -20.95 -4.14
CA ASP A 111 6.80 -20.36 -2.94
C ASP A 111 5.41 -20.96 -2.63
N LYS A 112 4.64 -21.30 -3.67
CA LYS A 112 3.35 -21.98 -3.52
C LYS A 112 3.51 -23.39 -2.91
N GLU A 113 4.51 -24.14 -3.36
CA GLU A 113 4.86 -25.47 -2.82
C GLU A 113 5.38 -25.39 -1.37
N GLU A 114 6.18 -24.38 -1.04
CA GLU A 114 6.64 -24.13 0.33
C GLU A 114 5.46 -23.83 1.27
N LEU A 115 4.49 -23.04 0.82
CA LEU A 115 3.28 -22.74 1.59
C LEU A 115 2.32 -23.95 1.72
N ALA A 116 2.37 -24.90 0.79
CA ALA A 116 1.58 -26.13 0.83
C ALA A 116 2.21 -27.20 1.73
N SER A 117 3.54 -27.31 1.74
CA SER A 117 4.28 -28.28 2.57
C SER A 117 4.26 -27.95 4.07
N GLN A 118 3.85 -26.74 4.47
CA GLN A 118 3.57 -26.39 5.87
C GLN A 118 2.22 -26.91 6.40
N LYS A 119 1.46 -27.72 5.62
CA LYS A 119 0.14 -28.26 5.98
C LYS A 119 0.06 -29.77 6.26
N GLU A 120 1.13 -30.55 6.12
CA GLU A 120 1.06 -32.01 6.24
C GLU A 120 2.14 -32.61 7.17
N GLU A 121 1.79 -32.90 8.43
CA GLU A 121 2.06 -34.16 9.17
C GLU A 121 1.23 -34.18 10.49
N PRO A 122 0.83 -35.38 11.01
CA PRO A 122 -0.46 -35.60 11.69
C PRO A 122 -0.45 -35.40 13.21
N GLU A 123 -1.64 -35.10 13.77
CA GLU A 123 -1.95 -35.06 15.20
C GLU A 123 -1.65 -36.39 15.93
N GLU A 124 -0.88 -36.33 17.03
CA GLU A 124 -1.26 -37.03 18.27
C GLU A 124 -0.65 -36.37 19.53
N THR A 125 -1.52 -36.21 20.55
CA THR A 125 -1.25 -35.88 21.98
C THR A 125 -0.84 -34.45 22.39
N ALA A 126 -1.89 -33.66 22.68
CA ALA A 126 -2.08 -32.91 23.93
C ALA A 126 -1.01 -31.89 24.37
N LYS A 127 -1.20 -30.64 23.92
CA LYS A 127 -1.40 -29.55 24.90
C LYS A 127 -2.22 -28.41 24.30
N LYS A 128 -3.34 -28.18 24.94
CA LYS A 128 -4.21 -27.02 24.83
C LYS A 128 -3.35 -25.75 24.96
N GLU A 129 -3.04 -25.08 23.86
CA GLU A 129 -2.74 -23.65 23.89
C GLU A 129 -3.85 -22.98 23.11
N GLU A 130 -4.84 -22.50 23.87
CA GLU A 130 -5.67 -21.37 23.47
C GLU A 130 -4.72 -20.28 22.99
N LYS A 131 -4.52 -20.20 21.67
CA LYS A 131 -3.93 -19.02 21.08
C LYS A 131 -4.99 -17.94 21.27
N LYS A 132 -4.87 -17.18 22.36
CA LYS A 132 -5.50 -15.88 22.51
C LYS A 132 -5.09 -15.10 21.26
N GLU A 133 -5.96 -15.09 20.26
CA GLU A 133 -6.00 -14.00 19.31
C GLU A 133 -6.13 -12.75 20.17
N THR A 134 -5.04 -11.99 20.27
CA THR A 134 -5.13 -10.59 20.66
C THR A 134 -5.97 -9.96 19.57
N LYS A 135 -7.28 -9.91 19.82
CA LYS A 135 -8.30 -9.39 18.92
C LYS A 135 -8.06 -7.89 18.80
N THR A 136 -7.22 -7.50 17.84
CA THR A 136 -6.87 -6.10 17.60
C THR A 136 -8.13 -5.31 17.22
N ILE A 137 -8.14 -4.02 17.55
CA ILE A 137 -9.30 -3.15 17.35
C ILE A 137 -9.62 -3.01 15.85
N TRP A 138 -8.60 -3.03 15.00
CA TRP A 138 -8.69 -3.08 13.55
C TRP A 138 -7.99 -4.32 12.99
N ASN A 139 -8.51 -4.85 11.89
CA ASN A 139 -7.94 -6.00 11.18
C ASN A 139 -8.45 -6.03 9.73
N ALA A 140 -7.95 -7.00 8.95
CA ALA A 140 -8.30 -7.16 7.54
C ALA A 140 -9.79 -7.41 7.29
N ASP A 141 -10.47 -8.16 8.16
CA ASP A 141 -11.91 -8.42 8.03
C ASP A 141 -12.71 -7.12 8.18
N LYS A 142 -12.36 -6.30 9.17
CA LYS A 142 -12.96 -4.99 9.39
C LYS A 142 -12.66 -4.03 8.24
N LYS A 143 -11.45 -4.06 7.68
CA LYS A 143 -11.09 -3.31 6.46
C LYS A 143 -11.95 -3.70 5.26
N ASN A 144 -12.17 -4.99 5.04
CA ASN A 144 -13.04 -5.47 3.95
C ASN A 144 -14.51 -5.10 4.17
N LYS A 145 -15.01 -5.17 5.40
CA LYS A 145 -16.35 -4.68 5.74
C LYS A 145 -16.49 -3.18 5.50
N LEU A 146 -15.45 -2.39 5.82
CA LEU A 146 -15.44 -0.97 5.54
C LEU A 146 -15.46 -0.67 4.03
N ARG A 147 -14.73 -1.43 3.21
CA ARG A 147 -14.80 -1.30 1.74
C ARG A 147 -16.20 -1.56 1.21
N GLY A 148 -16.84 -2.63 1.66
CA GLY A 148 -18.23 -2.93 1.29
C GLY A 148 -19.18 -1.81 1.70
N PHE A 149 -19.08 -1.36 2.96
CA PHE A 149 -19.86 -0.23 3.47
C PHE A 149 -19.66 1.04 2.64
N MET A 150 -18.42 1.40 2.28
CA MET A 150 -18.14 2.60 1.49
C MET A 150 -18.62 2.49 0.04
N ALA A 151 -18.67 1.29 -0.53
CA ALA A 151 -19.28 1.06 -1.83
C ALA A 151 -20.81 1.31 -1.78
N ASP A 152 -21.50 0.79 -0.76
CA ASP A 152 -22.94 1.02 -0.57
C ASP A 152 -23.24 2.50 -0.28
N PHE A 153 -22.41 3.14 0.55
CA PHE A 153 -22.51 4.56 0.86
C PHE A 153 -22.35 5.43 -0.38
N SER A 154 -21.38 5.10 -1.26
CA SER A 154 -21.16 5.79 -2.53
C SER A 154 -22.43 5.79 -3.40
N VAL A 155 -23.08 4.63 -3.54
CA VAL A 155 -24.34 4.51 -4.29
C VAL A 155 -25.46 5.32 -3.64
N THR A 156 -25.61 5.21 -2.32
CA THR A 156 -26.68 5.89 -1.56
C THR A 156 -26.60 7.40 -1.66
N MET A 157 -25.38 7.94 -1.65
CA MET A 157 -25.15 9.38 -1.70
C MET A 157 -25.09 9.95 -3.13
N ASP A 158 -25.09 9.10 -4.16
CA ASP A 158 -24.79 9.47 -5.55
C ASP A 158 -23.42 10.18 -5.67
N GLN A 159 -22.41 9.59 -5.02
CA GLN A 159 -21.03 10.10 -4.99
C GLN A 159 -20.05 8.94 -5.14
N SER A 160 -18.90 9.14 -5.80
CA SER A 160 -17.92 8.07 -6.00
C SER A 160 -16.77 8.17 -5.01
N TYR A 161 -16.86 7.48 -3.86
CA TYR A 161 -15.75 7.40 -2.91
C TYR A 161 -14.75 6.31 -3.29
N LYS A 162 -13.47 6.66 -3.30
CA LYS A 162 -12.33 5.75 -3.53
C LYS A 162 -11.48 5.64 -2.26
N GLU A 163 -10.90 4.45 -2.02
CA GLU A 163 -9.94 4.21 -0.93
C GLU A 163 -8.55 4.75 -1.32
N TYR A 164 -7.89 5.42 -0.37
CA TYR A 164 -6.53 5.95 -0.48
C TYR A 164 -5.69 5.48 0.72
N ASN A 165 -4.37 5.51 0.59
CA ASN A 165 -3.44 4.97 1.58
C ASN A 165 -2.04 5.60 1.46
N GLN A 166 -1.07 5.10 2.23
CA GLN A 166 0.29 5.65 2.31
C GLN A 166 1.08 5.67 0.98
N THR A 167 0.67 4.89 -0.03
CA THR A 167 1.30 4.84 -1.35
C THR A 167 0.38 5.34 -2.47
N SER A 168 -0.86 5.71 -2.14
CA SER A 168 -1.84 6.22 -3.10
C SER A 168 -2.61 7.37 -2.47
N ASP A 169 -2.20 8.58 -2.83
CA ASP A 169 -2.80 9.80 -2.31
C ASP A 169 -4.03 10.24 -3.11
N VAL A 170 -4.93 10.93 -2.41
CA VAL A 170 -5.93 11.81 -3.03
C VAL A 170 -5.41 13.24 -3.11
N ASP A 171 -5.69 13.92 -4.23
CA ASP A 171 -5.43 15.34 -4.37
C ASP A 171 -6.59 16.19 -3.84
N LEU A 172 -6.40 16.76 -2.65
CA LEU A 172 -7.28 17.76 -2.05
C LEU A 172 -6.69 19.16 -2.26
N TYR A 173 -7.04 19.79 -3.38
CA TYR A 173 -6.65 21.17 -3.72
C TYR A 173 -5.13 21.42 -3.75
N GLY A 174 -4.35 20.44 -4.19
CA GLY A 174 -2.90 20.46 -4.24
C GLY A 174 -2.22 19.74 -3.07
N VAL A 175 -2.99 19.25 -2.08
CA VAL A 175 -2.47 18.49 -0.94
C VAL A 175 -2.73 17.00 -1.14
N GLY A 176 -1.66 16.21 -1.28
CA GLY A 176 -1.71 14.74 -1.40
C GLY A 176 -1.95 14.06 -0.04
N LEU A 177 -3.12 13.46 0.16
CA LEU A 177 -3.50 12.82 1.41
C LEU A 177 -3.64 11.30 1.28
N PRO A 178 -3.20 10.51 2.28
CA PRO A 178 -2.72 10.95 3.60
C PRO A 178 -1.24 11.32 3.68
N SER A 179 -0.43 11.12 2.62
CA SER A 179 1.04 11.17 2.76
C SER A 179 1.58 12.51 3.25
N ALA A 180 0.97 13.64 2.84
CA ALA A 180 1.36 14.97 3.32
C ALA A 180 1.25 15.13 4.84
N LEU A 181 0.36 14.39 5.51
CA LEU A 181 0.26 14.39 6.97
C LEU A 181 1.24 13.40 7.60
N LEU A 182 1.40 12.23 7.00
CA LEU A 182 2.24 11.15 7.53
C LEU A 182 3.74 11.45 7.41
N ASN A 183 4.15 12.28 6.44
CA ASN A 183 5.53 12.72 6.28
C ASN A 183 5.85 14.04 7.02
N GLY A 184 4.85 14.67 7.67
CA GLY A 184 5.01 15.90 8.43
C GLY A 184 5.06 17.19 7.60
N ASN A 185 4.80 17.15 6.29
CA ASN A 185 4.69 18.37 5.47
C ASN A 185 3.49 19.23 5.86
N TRP A 186 2.41 18.57 6.27
CA TRP A 186 1.21 19.14 6.86
C TRP A 186 0.95 18.50 8.22
N THR A 187 0.25 19.21 9.09
CA THR A 187 -0.16 18.67 10.40
C THR A 187 -1.68 18.58 10.48
N MET A 188 -2.20 17.41 10.90
CA MET A 188 -3.63 17.27 11.16
C MET A 188 -3.99 18.12 12.38
N ALA A 189 -5.04 18.94 12.27
CA ALA A 189 -5.51 19.76 13.38
C ALA A 189 -7.01 19.55 13.63
N ILE A 190 -7.39 19.43 14.90
CA ILE A 190 -8.78 19.33 15.36
C ILE A 190 -9.00 20.45 16.37
N ASN A 191 -10.10 21.19 16.26
CA ASN A 191 -10.40 22.36 17.12
C ASN A 191 -9.20 23.34 17.20
N ASN A 192 -8.56 23.59 16.05
CA ASN A 192 -7.40 24.46 15.93
C ASN A 192 -6.16 24.02 16.74
N GLN A 193 -6.07 22.74 17.11
CA GLN A 193 -4.92 22.16 17.81
C GLN A 193 -4.33 21.02 16.98
N PRO A 194 -3.00 20.97 16.80
CA PRO A 194 -2.35 19.87 16.10
C PRO A 194 -2.52 18.57 16.89
N VAL A 195 -2.71 17.46 16.19
CA VAL A 195 -2.88 16.14 16.80
C VAL A 195 -1.87 15.13 16.24
N PRO A 196 -1.34 14.22 17.08
CA PRO A 196 -0.44 13.17 16.61
C PRO A 196 -1.23 12.12 15.84
N LEU A 197 -0.95 11.99 14.54
CA LEU A 197 -1.57 11.05 13.62
C LEU A 197 -0.52 10.04 13.15
N GLU A 198 -0.89 8.76 13.12
CA GLU A 198 -0.09 7.75 12.44
C GLU A 198 -1.00 6.76 11.70
N TRP A 199 -0.46 6.10 10.68
CA TRP A 199 -1.16 5.00 10.01
C TRP A 199 -1.08 3.74 10.86
N SER A 200 -2.18 3.00 10.99
CA SER A 200 -2.22 1.76 11.75
C SER A 200 -3.05 0.68 11.06
N GLU A 201 -2.47 -0.51 10.91
CA GLU A 201 -3.18 -1.69 10.42
C GLU A 201 -3.94 -2.43 11.53
N THR A 202 -3.67 -2.11 12.81
CA THR A 202 -4.27 -2.76 13.98
C THR A 202 -5.23 -1.85 14.75
N GLY A 203 -5.25 -0.55 14.44
CA GLY A 203 -6.01 0.44 15.21
C GLY A 203 -5.38 0.76 16.57
N GLU A 204 -4.14 0.32 16.76
CA GLU A 204 -3.34 0.50 17.96
C GLU A 204 -1.96 1.03 17.55
N GLY A 205 -1.34 1.82 18.42
CA GLY A 205 -0.06 2.46 18.14
C GLY A 205 0.35 3.46 19.22
N ALA A 206 1.40 4.23 18.95
CA ALA A 206 1.95 5.23 19.86
C ALA A 206 1.20 6.57 19.80
N ALA A 207 0.64 6.92 18.64
CA ALA A 207 -0.12 8.14 18.47
C ALA A 207 -1.52 8.03 19.10
N THR A 208 -2.14 9.16 19.44
CA THR A 208 -3.53 9.15 19.91
C THR A 208 -4.52 8.85 18.77
N TYR A 209 -4.19 9.26 17.54
CA TYR A 209 -5.06 9.14 16.37
C TYR A 209 -4.49 8.09 15.42
N GLN A 210 -5.08 6.89 15.45
CA GLN A 210 -4.71 5.76 14.61
C GLN A 210 -5.52 5.80 13.31
N LEU A 211 -4.94 6.30 12.22
CA LEU A 211 -5.57 6.32 10.91
C LEU A 211 -5.57 4.93 10.30
N VAL A 212 -6.76 4.38 10.07
CA VAL A 212 -6.90 3.00 9.58
C VAL A 212 -7.43 2.90 8.15
N ALA A 213 -8.04 3.97 7.64
CA ALA A 213 -8.44 4.10 6.24
C ALA A 213 -8.70 5.56 5.83
N VAL A 214 -8.54 5.85 4.55
CA VAL A 214 -8.88 7.14 3.93
C VAL A 214 -9.80 6.89 2.75
N TYR A 215 -10.90 7.63 2.67
CA TYR A 215 -11.78 7.63 1.51
C TYR A 215 -12.06 9.05 1.05
N SER A 216 -12.19 9.24 -0.26
CA SER A 216 -12.50 10.55 -0.83
C SER A 216 -13.27 10.45 -2.12
N ASP A 217 -14.14 11.44 -2.35
CA ASP A 217 -14.89 11.65 -3.60
C ASP A 217 -14.22 12.68 -4.53
N ALA A 218 -13.03 13.17 -4.15
CA ALA A 218 -12.36 14.31 -4.77
C ALA A 218 -12.00 14.13 -6.25
N ASP A 219 -11.85 12.89 -6.72
CA ASP A 219 -11.57 12.57 -8.13
C ASP A 219 -12.78 12.88 -9.03
N THR A 220 -13.99 12.95 -8.46
CA THR A 220 -15.25 13.06 -9.20
C THR A 220 -16.08 14.28 -8.84
N GLN A 221 -15.96 14.81 -7.62
CA GLN A 221 -16.72 15.98 -7.20
C GLN A 221 -16.22 17.29 -7.81
N PRO A 222 -17.12 18.27 -8.04
CA PRO A 222 -16.76 19.62 -8.41
C PRO A 222 -15.74 20.23 -7.44
N TYR A 223 -14.88 21.13 -7.94
CA TYR A 223 -13.74 21.68 -7.20
C TYR A 223 -14.05 21.94 -5.72
N LEU A 224 -15.04 22.77 -5.38
CA LEU A 224 -15.35 23.14 -3.98
C LEU A 224 -16.26 22.16 -3.20
N LYS A 225 -16.50 20.97 -3.72
CA LYS A 225 -17.40 19.96 -3.13
C LYS A 225 -16.69 18.66 -2.78
N LYS A 226 -15.36 18.67 -2.76
CA LYS A 226 -14.54 17.50 -2.43
C LYS A 226 -14.56 17.24 -0.92
N HIS A 227 -14.60 15.98 -0.53
CA HIS A 227 -14.55 15.51 0.86
C HIS A 227 -13.47 14.46 1.01
N VAL A 228 -12.62 14.60 2.03
CA VAL A 228 -11.70 13.54 2.46
C VAL A 228 -12.12 13.07 3.84
N TYR A 229 -12.48 11.79 3.94
CA TYR A 229 -12.84 11.12 5.17
C TYR A 229 -11.69 10.29 5.71
N PHE A 230 -11.32 10.54 6.96
CA PHE A 230 -10.35 9.77 7.72
C PHE A 230 -11.08 8.90 8.74
N PHE A 231 -10.91 7.59 8.61
CA PHE A 231 -11.42 6.61 9.57
C PHE A 231 -10.33 6.37 10.62
N ILE A 232 -10.57 6.86 11.84
CA ILE A 232 -9.56 6.91 12.90
C ILE A 232 -10.05 6.16 14.13
N ILE A 233 -9.18 5.38 14.75
CA ILE A 233 -9.37 4.86 16.10
C ILE A 233 -8.62 5.79 17.06
N GLU A 234 -9.37 6.58 17.82
CA GLU A 234 -8.85 7.54 18.78
C GLU A 234 -8.96 6.95 20.19
N ASN A 235 -7.84 6.59 20.81
CA ASN A 235 -7.83 5.91 22.12
C ASN A 235 -8.78 4.69 22.17
N GLY A 236 -8.81 3.89 21.10
CA GLY A 236 -9.69 2.73 20.96
C GLY A 236 -11.14 3.04 20.56
N VAL A 237 -11.51 4.32 20.42
CA VAL A 237 -12.85 4.74 20.00
C VAL A 237 -12.86 5.06 18.51
N PRO A 238 -13.67 4.38 17.68
CA PRO A 238 -13.78 4.69 16.26
C PRO A 238 -14.48 6.03 16.04
N LYS A 239 -13.87 6.90 15.25
CA LYS A 239 -14.44 8.18 14.80
C LYS A 239 -14.12 8.41 13.32
N VAL A 240 -15.03 9.07 12.62
CA VAL A 240 -14.81 9.48 11.23
C VAL A 240 -14.63 10.99 11.20
N TYR A 241 -13.49 11.42 10.66
CA TYR A 241 -13.12 12.82 10.51
C TYR A 241 -13.26 13.22 9.05
N VAL A 242 -13.63 14.48 8.80
CA VAL A 242 -13.77 15.02 7.45
C VAL A 242 -13.02 16.34 7.33
N THR A 243 -12.40 16.53 6.17
CA THR A 243 -11.90 17.84 5.74
C THR A 243 -12.37 18.16 4.32
N GLN A 244 -12.58 19.45 4.10
CA GLN A 244 -12.88 20.07 2.82
C GLN A 244 -12.06 21.36 2.65
N GLN A 245 -11.04 21.55 3.49
CA GLN A 245 -10.23 22.76 3.52
C GLN A 245 -9.58 22.98 2.15
N ASN A 246 -9.80 24.17 1.59
CA ASN A 246 -9.32 24.57 0.26
C ASN A 246 -8.34 25.74 0.31
N GLN A 247 -7.95 26.18 1.51
CA GLN A 247 -7.01 27.27 1.73
C GLN A 247 -5.92 26.79 2.69
N GLY A 248 -4.67 27.23 2.45
CA GLY A 248 -3.60 27.04 3.42
C GLY A 248 -3.69 28.00 4.61
N ASN A 249 -2.81 27.80 5.57
CA ASN A 249 -2.57 28.70 6.71
C ASN A 249 -1.06 28.76 6.98
N GLU A 250 -0.64 29.66 7.88
CA GLU A 250 0.77 29.91 8.17
C GLU A 250 1.44 28.70 8.86
N GLU A 251 0.65 27.85 9.51
CA GLU A 251 1.08 26.71 10.30
C GLU A 251 1.13 25.38 9.50
N ASN A 252 0.71 25.38 8.23
CA ASN A 252 0.47 24.17 7.43
C ASN A 252 -0.43 23.14 8.14
N TYR A 253 -1.46 23.63 8.81
CA TYR A 253 -2.48 22.81 9.45
C TYR A 253 -3.56 22.44 8.44
N LEU A 254 -3.87 21.14 8.38
CA LEU A 254 -5.05 20.66 7.70
C LEU A 254 -6.12 20.36 8.76
N HIS A 255 -7.15 21.19 8.78
CA HIS A 255 -8.22 21.13 9.76
C HIS A 255 -9.22 20.04 9.42
N PHE A 256 -9.45 19.17 10.38
CA PHE A 256 -10.50 18.16 10.36
C PHE A 256 -11.52 18.44 11.46
N LYS A 257 -12.76 18.03 11.20
CA LYS A 257 -13.81 17.91 12.21
C LYS A 257 -14.38 16.50 12.19
N VAL A 258 -14.98 16.06 13.29
CA VAL A 258 -15.80 14.84 13.26
C VAL A 258 -16.92 15.05 12.24
N THR A 259 -17.17 14.06 11.39
CA THR A 259 -18.22 14.15 10.39
C THR A 259 -19.60 14.26 11.05
N GLU A 260 -20.45 15.09 10.48
CA GLU A 260 -21.87 15.18 10.86
C GLU A 260 -22.70 14.07 10.19
N ASN A 261 -22.10 13.28 9.29
CA ASN A 261 -22.76 12.15 8.66
C ASN A 261 -22.89 10.97 9.64
N ASN A 262 -24.10 10.80 10.17
CA ASN A 262 -24.41 9.73 11.13
C ASN A 262 -24.24 8.33 10.55
N GLU A 263 -24.43 8.13 9.24
CA GLU A 263 -24.28 6.83 8.61
C GLU A 263 -22.81 6.38 8.61
N LEU A 264 -21.88 7.27 8.28
CA LEU A 264 -20.44 7.01 8.38
C LEU A 264 -20.01 6.71 9.82
N ASN A 265 -20.45 7.55 10.78
CA ASN A 265 -20.12 7.36 12.20
C ASN A 265 -20.63 6.01 12.73
N ASN A 266 -21.90 5.68 12.46
CA ASN A 266 -22.51 4.44 12.92
C ASN A 266 -21.97 3.21 12.19
N GLY A 267 -21.76 3.31 10.87
CA GLY A 267 -21.22 2.24 10.04
C GLY A 267 -19.83 1.83 10.50
N PHE A 268 -18.93 2.79 10.65
CA PHE A 268 -17.58 2.53 11.14
C PHE A 268 -17.57 2.00 12.57
N SER A 269 -18.36 2.61 13.47
CA SER A 269 -18.48 2.14 14.86
C SER A 269 -18.95 0.70 14.95
N ARG A 270 -19.93 0.30 14.12
CA ARG A 270 -20.42 -1.08 14.06
C ARG A 270 -19.33 -2.04 13.59
N ILE A 271 -18.60 -1.68 12.53
CA ILE A 271 -17.52 -2.52 11.97
C ILE A 271 -16.41 -2.73 13.00
N VAL A 272 -15.98 -1.67 13.69
CA VAL A 272 -14.90 -1.76 14.68
C VAL A 272 -15.30 -2.57 15.91
N ASN A 273 -16.54 -2.41 16.38
CA ASN A 273 -17.03 -3.09 17.59
C ASN A 273 -17.57 -4.50 17.34
N GLU A 274 -17.60 -4.96 16.10
CA GLU A 274 -18.02 -6.32 15.77
C GLU A 274 -17.03 -7.34 16.36
N LYS A 275 -17.58 -8.36 17.02
CA LYS A 275 -16.81 -9.45 17.63
C LYS A 275 -16.60 -10.54 16.59
#